data_AF-H6CAJ2-F1
#
_entry.id   AF-H6CAJ2-F1
#
_cell.length_a   1.000
_cell.length_b   1.000
_cell.length_c   1.000
_cell.angle_alpha   90.00
_cell.angle_beta   90.00
_cell.angle_gamma   90.00
#
_symmetry.space_group_name_H-M   'P 1'
#
loop_
_entity.id
_entity.type
_entity.pdbx_description
1 polymer ?
#
loop_
_entity_poly.entity_id
_entity_poly.type
_entity_poly.pdbx_seq_one_letter_code
_entity_poly.pdbx_strand_id
1 'polypeptide(L)'
;MKNNSSPDALFLAPPHSHDPNDVSHVAALPSSMLMQLPEAVQDALWTLQESTSIVYASYMRLQELVDERFDRLIPLPGQSGSGSTSFSEGAFFNYVNHVAAERRYLLEDAHPDWKHKASRVGLQQYGDLVITFRGKEMTVAEWFSQLKEAEAFWLQEAAQTELPDFESTVSEYWSLSSTPTSETSDASDGLLGMAVPTGRKPVNSQGLGLEFPTASSLEAL
;
A
#
# COMPACT_ATOMS: atom_id res chain seq x y z
N MET A 1 -26.96 -3.80 -27.39
CA MET A 1 -26.19 -5.00 -27.00
C MET A 1 -25.56 -4.67 -25.66
N LYS A 2 -25.99 -5.36 -24.58
CA LYS A 2 -25.43 -5.16 -23.24
C LYS A 2 -24.11 -5.91 -23.18
N ASN A 3 -23.01 -5.19 -22.96
CA ASN A 3 -21.71 -5.81 -22.71
C ASN A 3 -21.80 -6.53 -21.36
N ASN A 4 -21.99 -7.85 -21.40
CA ASN A 4 -21.70 -8.72 -20.28
C ASN A 4 -20.18 -8.84 -20.17
N SER A 5 -19.53 -7.83 -19.59
CA SER A 5 -18.19 -8.03 -19.04
C SER A 5 -18.32 -9.09 -17.95
N SER A 6 -17.62 -10.22 -18.11
CA SER A 6 -17.53 -11.24 -17.06
C SER A 6 -17.13 -10.56 -15.74
N PRO A 7 -17.74 -10.89 -14.60
CA PRO A 7 -17.29 -10.38 -13.30
C PRO A 7 -15.79 -10.66 -13.04
N ASP A 8 -15.21 -11.66 -13.71
CA ASP A 8 -13.76 -11.94 -13.69
C ASP A 8 -12.89 -10.86 -14.35
N ALA A 9 -13.44 -10.01 -15.22
CA ALA A 9 -12.67 -8.95 -15.88
C ALA A 9 -12.36 -7.76 -14.96
N LEU A 10 -12.98 -7.70 -13.77
CA LEU A 10 -12.70 -6.70 -12.74
C LEU A 10 -11.68 -7.16 -11.70
N PHE A 11 -11.26 -8.44 -11.73
CA PHE A 11 -10.16 -8.94 -10.90
C PHE A 11 -8.83 -8.21 -11.19
N LEU A 12 -8.66 -7.73 -12.42
CA LEU A 12 -7.45 -7.05 -12.90
C LEU A 12 -7.61 -5.52 -13.04
N ALA A 13 -8.63 -4.93 -12.42
CA ALA A 13 -8.90 -3.48 -12.52
C ALA A 13 -8.93 -2.81 -11.13
N PRO A 14 -8.13 -1.74 -10.91
CA PRO A 14 -7.22 -1.14 -11.87
C PRO A 14 -6.00 -2.04 -12.11
N PRO A 15 -5.31 -1.91 -13.26
CA PRO A 15 -4.01 -2.55 -13.44
C PRO A 15 -3.12 -2.23 -12.23
N HIS A 16 -2.36 -3.21 -11.75
CA HIS A 16 -1.26 -2.98 -10.81
C HIS A 16 -0.28 -1.99 -11.45
N SER A 17 -0.54 -0.70 -11.29
CA SER A 17 0.31 0.37 -11.78
C SER A 17 1.43 0.49 -10.77
N HIS A 18 2.56 -0.14 -11.05
CA HIS A 18 3.78 0.07 -10.29
C HIS A 18 4.68 1.10 -10.99
N ASP A 19 5.34 1.93 -10.19
CA ASP A 19 6.42 2.81 -10.64
C ASP A 19 7.67 2.52 -9.79
N PRO A 20 8.81 2.12 -10.40
CA PRO A 20 10.10 2.01 -9.72
C PRO A 20 10.54 3.24 -8.92
N ASN A 21 10.00 4.42 -9.24
CA ASN A 21 10.27 5.65 -8.50
C ASN A 21 9.63 5.65 -7.10
N ASP A 22 8.51 4.95 -6.91
CA ASP A 22 7.81 4.90 -5.62
C ASP A 22 8.64 4.19 -4.54
N VAL A 23 9.47 3.24 -4.97
CA VAL A 23 10.42 2.51 -4.11
C VAL A 23 11.84 3.08 -4.16
N SER A 24 12.07 4.21 -4.83
CA SER A 24 13.42 4.79 -4.97
C SER A 24 14.10 5.08 -3.64
N HIS A 25 13.33 5.36 -2.59
CA HIS A 25 13.82 5.61 -1.24
C HIS A 25 14.53 4.41 -0.61
N VAL A 26 14.28 3.18 -1.10
CA VAL A 26 14.82 1.91 -0.59
C VAL A 26 15.51 1.07 -1.68
N ALA A 27 15.00 1.08 -2.91
CA ALA A 27 15.41 0.20 -4.00
C ALA A 27 16.10 0.93 -5.16
N ALA A 28 16.30 2.25 -5.09
CA ALA A 28 17.04 2.94 -6.15
C ALA A 28 18.47 2.42 -6.25
N LEU A 29 18.89 2.14 -7.48
CA LEU A 29 20.21 1.61 -7.77
C LEU A 29 21.26 2.74 -7.66
N PRO A 30 22.18 2.69 -6.69
CA PRO A 30 23.17 3.76 -6.52
C PRO A 30 24.09 3.84 -7.74
N SER A 31 24.31 5.04 -8.29
CA SER A 31 25.16 5.20 -9.48
C SER A 31 26.59 4.69 -9.26
N SER A 32 27.09 4.81 -8.01
CA SER A 32 28.37 4.24 -7.59
C SER A 32 28.39 2.71 -7.66
N MET A 33 27.27 2.05 -7.35
CA MET A 33 27.11 0.60 -7.51
C MET A 33 27.14 0.22 -8.99
N LEU A 34 26.36 0.92 -9.82
CA LEU A 34 26.25 0.64 -11.25
C LEU A 34 27.58 0.82 -12.00
N MET A 35 28.41 1.79 -11.62
CA MET A 35 29.73 1.98 -12.25
C MET A 35 30.77 0.92 -11.88
N GLN A 36 30.55 0.17 -10.78
CA GLN A 36 31.53 -0.78 -10.25
C GLN A 36 31.16 -2.25 -10.54
N LEU A 37 29.88 -2.54 -10.81
CA LEU A 37 29.39 -3.89 -11.04
C LEU A 37 29.40 -4.29 -12.53
N PRO A 38 29.56 -5.58 -12.86
CA PRO A 38 29.41 -6.06 -14.23
C PRO A 38 28.00 -5.84 -14.79
N GLU A 39 27.89 -5.66 -16.12
CA GLU A 39 26.62 -5.42 -16.83
C GLU A 39 25.53 -6.47 -16.52
N ALA A 40 25.90 -7.75 -16.41
CA ALA A 40 24.94 -8.79 -16.08
C ALA A 40 24.35 -8.65 -14.66
N VAL A 41 25.13 -8.13 -13.70
CA VAL A 41 24.67 -7.89 -12.32
C VAL A 41 23.83 -6.63 -12.27
N GLN A 42 24.25 -5.62 -13.03
CA GLN A 42 23.50 -4.42 -13.32
C GLN A 42 22.09 -4.80 -13.82
N ASP A 43 21.92 -5.46 -14.96
CA ASP A 43 20.59 -5.84 -15.49
C ASP A 43 19.70 -6.59 -14.48
N ALA A 44 20.32 -7.48 -13.68
CA ALA A 44 19.62 -8.20 -12.63
C ALA A 44 19.12 -7.27 -11.50
N LEU A 45 19.87 -6.22 -11.17
CA LEU A 45 19.47 -5.18 -10.23
C LEU A 45 18.28 -4.34 -10.73
N TRP A 46 18.23 -3.98 -12.02
CA TRP A 46 17.03 -3.33 -12.59
C TRP A 46 15.80 -4.23 -12.48
N THR A 47 15.97 -5.51 -12.78
CA THR A 47 14.89 -6.50 -12.65
C THR A 47 14.43 -6.67 -11.19
N LEU A 48 15.36 -6.59 -10.23
CA LEU A 48 15.05 -6.61 -8.81
C LEU A 48 14.32 -5.33 -8.36
N GLN A 49 14.74 -4.16 -8.83
CA GLN A 49 14.06 -2.90 -8.54
C GLN A 49 12.61 -2.93 -9.05
N GLU A 50 12.41 -3.40 -10.28
CA GLU A 50 11.09 -3.59 -10.88
C GLU A 50 10.22 -4.56 -10.09
N SER A 51 10.78 -5.69 -9.66
CA SER A 51 10.03 -6.62 -8.82
C SER A 51 9.70 -6.03 -7.46
N THR A 52 10.59 -5.21 -6.90
CA THR A 52 10.35 -4.53 -5.63
C THR A 52 9.20 -3.53 -5.75
N SER A 53 9.11 -2.78 -6.87
CA SER A 53 8.00 -1.86 -7.08
C SER A 53 6.66 -2.57 -7.24
N ILE A 54 6.64 -3.76 -7.85
CA ILE A 54 5.44 -4.61 -7.90
C ILE A 54 4.99 -5.05 -6.50
N VAL A 55 5.91 -5.56 -5.68
CA VAL A 55 5.61 -5.96 -4.28
C VAL A 55 5.06 -4.76 -3.49
N TYR A 56 5.72 -3.60 -3.61
CA TYR A 56 5.27 -2.39 -2.93
C TYR A 56 3.91 -1.90 -3.41
N ALA A 57 3.68 -1.88 -4.72
CA ALA A 57 2.40 -1.45 -5.29
C ALA A 57 1.25 -2.36 -4.85
N SER A 58 1.49 -3.67 -4.82
CA SER A 58 0.51 -4.64 -4.31
C SER A 58 0.22 -4.45 -2.82
N TYR A 59 1.26 -4.20 -2.01
CA TYR A 59 1.10 -3.84 -0.60
C TYR A 59 0.27 -2.56 -0.41
N MET A 60 0.59 -1.50 -1.14
CA MET A 60 -0.16 -0.25 -1.08
C MET A 60 -1.61 -0.45 -1.51
N ARG A 61 -1.85 -1.25 -2.55
CA ARG A 61 -3.21 -1.56 -3.01
C ARG A 61 -4.01 -2.32 -1.96
N LEU A 62 -3.38 -3.27 -1.26
CA LEU A 62 -4.02 -3.97 -0.16
C LEU A 62 -4.45 -3.01 0.96
N GLN A 63 -3.58 -2.06 1.33
CA GLN A 63 -3.91 -1.04 2.33
C GLN A 63 -5.07 -0.16 1.88
N GLU A 64 -5.04 0.33 0.64
CA GLU A 64 -6.15 1.11 0.06
C GLU A 64 -7.47 0.34 0.09
N LEU A 65 -7.45 -0.93 -0.32
CA LEU A 65 -8.64 -1.77 -0.30
C LEU A 65 -9.21 -1.90 1.11
N VAL A 66 -8.39 -2.08 2.13
CA VAL A 66 -8.84 -2.15 3.54
C VAL A 66 -9.43 -0.82 4.02
N ASP A 67 -8.83 0.29 3.62
CA ASP A 67 -9.31 1.64 3.96
C ASP A 67 -10.63 1.98 3.25
N GLU A 68 -10.85 1.46 2.04
CA GLU A 68 -12.09 1.62 1.27
C GLU A 68 -13.30 0.86 1.88
N ARG A 69 -13.16 0.10 2.99
CA ARG A 69 -14.23 -0.78 3.50
C ARG A 69 -15.59 -0.11 3.67
N PHE A 70 -15.62 1.16 4.10
CA PHE A 70 -16.86 1.92 4.28
C PHE A 70 -17.44 2.40 2.95
N ASP A 71 -16.60 2.82 2.01
CA ASP A 71 -17.01 3.24 0.67
C ASP A 71 -17.62 2.08 -0.13
N ARG A 72 -17.28 0.84 0.26
CA ARG A 72 -17.79 -0.40 -0.33
C ARG A 72 -19.11 -0.87 0.28
N LEU A 73 -19.66 -0.18 1.28
CA LEU A 73 -21.01 -0.41 1.78
C LEU A 73 -22.05 0.21 0.83
N ILE A 74 -22.66 -0.62 -0.01
CA ILE A 74 -23.66 -0.17 -0.99
C ILE A 74 -25.07 -0.21 -0.37
N PRO A 75 -25.79 0.93 -0.26
CA PRO A 75 -27.16 0.97 0.25
C PRO A 75 -28.15 0.20 -0.64
N LEU A 76 -29.08 -0.53 -0.04
CA LEU A 76 -30.16 -1.20 -0.76
C LEU A 76 -31.28 -0.21 -1.14
N PRO A 77 -31.78 -0.23 -2.39
CA PRO A 77 -32.85 0.67 -2.83
C PRO A 77 -34.19 0.32 -2.16
N GLY A 78 -34.92 1.33 -1.69
CA GLY A 78 -36.32 1.21 -1.23
C GLY A 78 -36.58 1.30 0.27
N GLN A 79 -35.57 1.58 1.11
CA GLN A 79 -35.74 1.73 2.57
C GLN A 79 -35.79 3.18 3.08
N SER A 80 -36.05 4.15 2.20
CA SER A 80 -36.10 5.58 2.54
C SER A 80 -37.20 6.00 3.52
N GLY A 81 -38.03 5.07 4.01
CA GLY A 81 -39.16 5.34 4.89
C GLY A 81 -39.03 4.83 6.34
N SER A 82 -37.99 4.05 6.67
CA SER A 82 -37.90 3.38 7.98
C SER A 82 -36.50 3.49 8.61
N GLY A 83 -35.92 4.70 8.68
CA GLY A 83 -34.85 5.07 9.63
C GLY A 83 -33.57 4.20 9.71
N SER A 84 -33.42 3.17 8.89
CA SER A 84 -32.33 2.20 8.91
C SER A 84 -32.00 1.87 7.46
N THR A 85 -30.84 2.34 7.01
CA THR A 85 -30.31 2.04 5.68
C THR A 85 -29.69 0.64 5.72
N SER A 86 -30.29 -0.38 5.09
CA SER A 86 -29.59 -1.66 4.94
C SER A 86 -28.56 -1.61 3.81
N PHE A 87 -27.45 -2.34 3.99
CA PHE A 87 -26.36 -2.47 3.02
C PHE A 87 -26.39 -3.82 2.30
N SER A 88 -25.83 -3.86 1.09
CA SER A 88 -25.75 -5.09 0.27
C SER A 88 -24.60 -5.99 0.70
N GLU A 89 -24.90 -7.07 1.41
CA GLU A 89 -23.92 -8.11 1.80
C GLU A 89 -23.23 -8.72 0.56
N GLY A 90 -23.97 -8.96 -0.52
CA GLY A 90 -23.40 -9.54 -1.75
C GLY A 90 -22.38 -8.63 -2.45
N ALA A 91 -22.58 -7.31 -2.39
CA ALA A 91 -21.58 -6.37 -2.89
C ALA A 91 -20.32 -6.36 -2.01
N PHE A 92 -20.52 -6.40 -0.69
CA PHE A 92 -19.43 -6.44 0.27
C PHE A 92 -18.62 -7.75 0.17
N PHE A 93 -19.27 -8.89 -0.02
CA PHE A 93 -18.61 -10.18 -0.27
C PHE A 93 -17.67 -10.14 -1.48
N ASN A 94 -18.10 -9.54 -2.59
CA ASN A 94 -17.24 -9.37 -3.77
C ASN A 94 -16.03 -8.48 -3.47
N TYR A 95 -16.23 -7.41 -2.71
CA TYR A 95 -15.14 -6.55 -2.23
C TYR A 95 -14.15 -7.34 -1.37
N VAL A 96 -14.62 -8.10 -0.37
CA VAL A 96 -13.76 -8.92 0.50
C VAL A 96 -12.97 -9.94 -0.32
N ASN A 97 -13.57 -10.53 -1.36
CA ASN A 97 -12.84 -11.41 -2.27
C ASN A 97 -11.71 -10.68 -3.01
N HIS A 98 -11.90 -9.40 -3.38
CA HIS A 98 -10.81 -8.60 -3.96
C HIS A 98 -9.69 -8.34 -2.95
N VAL A 99 -10.01 -8.04 -1.68
CA VAL A 99 -9.01 -7.86 -0.62
C VAL A 99 -8.22 -9.16 -0.41
N ALA A 100 -8.92 -10.29 -0.33
CA ALA A 100 -8.31 -11.61 -0.17
C ALA A 100 -7.42 -12.00 -1.36
N ALA A 101 -7.87 -11.69 -2.58
CA ALA A 101 -7.12 -11.93 -3.79
C ALA A 101 -5.82 -11.12 -3.85
N GLU A 102 -5.88 -9.82 -3.54
CA GLU A 102 -4.69 -8.95 -3.53
C GLU A 102 -3.68 -9.43 -2.49
N ARG A 103 -4.14 -9.74 -1.28
CA ARG A 103 -3.30 -10.33 -0.23
C ARG A 103 -2.66 -11.64 -0.70
N ARG A 104 -3.41 -12.50 -1.40
CA ARG A 104 -2.88 -13.76 -1.92
C ARG A 104 -1.83 -13.52 -2.99
N TYR A 105 -2.09 -12.63 -3.94
CA TYR A 105 -1.15 -12.25 -4.99
C TYR A 105 0.19 -11.76 -4.40
N LEU A 106 0.13 -10.87 -3.41
CA LEU A 106 1.34 -10.38 -2.74
C LEU A 106 2.17 -11.51 -2.11
N LEU A 107 1.51 -12.41 -1.37
CA LEU A 107 2.19 -13.45 -0.58
C LEU A 107 2.61 -14.67 -1.40
N GLU A 108 1.81 -15.05 -2.40
CA GLU A 108 1.97 -16.31 -3.14
C GLU A 108 2.58 -16.12 -4.53
N ASP A 109 2.52 -14.92 -5.12
CA ASP A 109 3.03 -14.65 -6.46
C ASP A 109 4.16 -13.60 -6.47
N ALA A 110 3.88 -12.38 -6.00
CA ALA A 110 4.83 -11.27 -6.07
C ALA A 110 6.07 -11.50 -5.18
N HIS A 111 5.85 -11.97 -3.95
CA HIS A 111 6.93 -12.27 -3.03
C HIS A 111 7.87 -13.39 -3.51
N PRO A 112 7.38 -14.57 -3.94
CA PRO A 112 8.25 -15.59 -4.51
C PRO A 112 9.04 -15.13 -5.74
N ASP A 113 8.41 -14.38 -6.66
CA ASP A 113 9.10 -13.79 -7.81
C ASP A 113 10.24 -12.86 -7.37
N TRP A 114 9.97 -11.98 -6.40
CA TRP A 114 10.97 -11.09 -5.83
C TRP A 114 12.12 -11.86 -5.18
N LYS A 115 11.83 -12.88 -4.37
CA LYS A 115 12.86 -13.75 -3.77
C LYS A 115 13.72 -14.43 -4.82
N HIS A 116 13.10 -14.94 -5.89
CA HIS A 116 13.83 -15.55 -6.99
C HIS A 116 14.75 -14.55 -7.68
N LYS A 117 14.29 -13.33 -7.97
CA LYS A 117 15.11 -12.27 -8.57
C LYS A 117 16.23 -11.83 -7.64
N ALA A 118 15.95 -11.61 -6.36
CA ALA A 118 16.90 -11.25 -5.32
C ALA A 118 18.03 -12.28 -5.18
N SER A 119 17.71 -13.58 -5.28
CA SER A 119 18.70 -14.65 -5.24
C SER A 119 19.62 -14.67 -6.46
N ARG A 120 19.11 -14.25 -7.63
CA ARG A 120 19.83 -14.29 -8.91
C ARG A 120 20.77 -13.12 -9.15
N VAL A 121 20.59 -12.00 -8.44
CA VAL A 121 21.46 -10.82 -8.63
C VAL A 121 22.92 -11.12 -8.27
N GLY A 122 23.17 -12.07 -7.35
CA GLY A 122 24.54 -12.49 -7.03
C GLY A 122 25.34 -11.46 -6.22
N LEU A 123 24.66 -10.54 -5.52
CA LEU A 123 25.29 -9.48 -4.71
C LEU A 123 26.19 -9.97 -3.58
N GLN A 124 26.11 -11.26 -3.20
CA GLN A 124 26.96 -11.85 -2.16
C GLN A 124 28.46 -11.69 -2.46
N GLN A 125 28.86 -11.67 -3.74
CA GLN A 125 30.26 -11.52 -4.16
C GLN A 125 30.76 -10.07 -4.06
N TYR A 126 29.84 -9.11 -3.92
CA TYR A 126 30.13 -7.68 -3.91
C TYR A 126 29.73 -7.04 -2.58
N GLY A 127 29.46 -7.84 -1.55
CA GLY A 127 28.87 -7.38 -0.29
C GLY A 127 29.65 -6.24 0.37
N ASP A 128 30.98 -6.31 0.35
CA ASP A 128 31.87 -5.32 0.98
C ASP A 128 32.12 -4.06 0.12
N LEU A 129 31.56 -3.99 -1.08
CA LEU A 129 31.73 -2.84 -1.97
C LEU A 129 31.05 -1.61 -1.37
N VAL A 130 31.82 -0.54 -1.20
CA VAL A 130 31.32 0.73 -0.67
C VAL A 130 30.60 1.49 -1.78
N ILE A 131 29.41 1.98 -1.44
CA ILE A 131 28.51 2.72 -2.31
C ILE A 131 28.01 3.96 -1.58
N THR A 132 27.63 4.98 -2.35
CA THR A 132 26.95 6.16 -1.84
C THR A 132 25.48 6.08 -2.20
N PHE A 133 24.61 5.91 -1.20
CA PHE A 133 23.16 5.88 -1.35
C PHE A 133 22.52 7.02 -0.58
N ARG A 134 21.79 7.89 -1.29
CA ARG A 134 21.10 9.07 -0.72
C ARG A 134 22.01 9.96 0.16
N GLY A 135 23.27 10.12 -0.25
CA GLY A 135 24.26 10.93 0.46
C GLY A 135 24.92 10.26 1.67
N LYS A 136 24.63 8.97 1.94
CA LYS A 136 25.30 8.17 2.96
C LYS A 136 26.20 7.12 2.32
N GLU A 137 27.37 6.91 2.89
CA GLU A 137 28.22 5.77 2.56
C GLU A 137 27.71 4.52 3.28
N MET A 138 27.60 3.42 2.53
CA MET A 138 27.24 2.11 3.05
C MET A 138 27.80 1.03 2.11
N THR A 139 27.73 -0.22 2.53
CA THR A 139 28.11 -1.36 1.70
C THR A 139 26.93 -1.87 0.87
N VAL A 140 27.21 -2.61 -0.21
CA VAL A 140 26.17 -3.33 -0.98
C VAL A 140 25.37 -4.27 -0.08
N ALA A 141 26.03 -4.94 0.87
CA ALA A 141 25.38 -5.83 1.82
C ALA A 141 24.39 -5.08 2.72
N GLU A 142 24.76 -3.91 3.24
CA GLU A 142 23.88 -3.06 4.06
C GLU A 142 22.69 -2.53 3.26
N TRP A 143 22.93 -2.03 2.05
CA TRP A 143 21.87 -1.58 1.15
C TRP A 143 20.87 -2.72 0.87
N PHE A 144 21.38 -3.92 0.57
CA PHE A 144 20.54 -5.07 0.29
C PHE A 144 19.80 -5.60 1.53
N SER A 145 20.37 -5.42 2.74
CA SER A 145 19.67 -5.70 4.00
C SER A 145 18.49 -4.77 4.20
N GLN A 146 18.67 -3.46 3.99
CA GLN A 146 17.58 -2.48 4.09
C GLN A 146 16.46 -2.79 3.10
N LEU A 147 16.79 -3.21 1.88
CA LEU A 147 15.81 -3.64 0.89
C LEU A 147 15.00 -4.85 1.36
N LYS A 148 15.68 -5.86 1.93
CA LYS A 148 15.02 -7.05 2.50
C LYS A 148 14.14 -6.71 3.70
N GLU A 149 14.58 -5.79 4.54
CA GLU A 149 13.82 -5.36 5.72
C GLU A 149 12.53 -4.65 5.32
N ALA A 150 12.59 -3.75 4.33
CA ALA A 150 11.39 -3.10 3.80
C ALA A 150 10.43 -4.10 3.16
N GLU A 151 10.95 -5.04 2.36
CA GLU A 151 10.14 -6.08 1.76
C GLU A 151 9.47 -6.97 2.82
N ALA A 152 10.23 -7.45 3.80
CA ALA A 152 9.71 -8.28 4.88
C ALA A 152 8.63 -7.56 5.70
N PHE A 153 8.79 -6.24 5.91
CA PHE A 153 7.78 -5.42 6.57
C PHE A 153 6.45 -5.42 5.79
N TRP A 154 6.48 -5.17 4.48
CA TRP A 154 5.27 -5.17 3.65
C TRP A 154 4.53 -6.52 3.66
N LEU A 155 5.28 -7.62 3.63
CA LEU A 155 4.69 -8.95 3.70
C LEU A 155 4.12 -9.27 5.07
N GLN A 156 4.80 -8.85 6.13
CA GLN A 156 4.34 -9.07 7.49
C GLN A 156 3.00 -8.36 7.71
N GLU A 157 2.91 -7.09 7.32
CA GLU A 157 1.67 -6.31 7.41
C GLU A 157 0.57 -6.96 6.55
N ALA A 158 0.88 -7.39 5.33
CA ALA A 158 -0.08 -8.07 4.47
C ALA A 158 -0.57 -9.41 5.06
N ALA A 159 0.31 -10.17 5.70
CA ALA A 159 -0.06 -11.44 6.35
C ALA A 159 -0.93 -11.21 7.59
N GLN A 160 -0.68 -10.13 8.33
CA GLN A 160 -1.44 -9.72 9.51
C GLN A 160 -2.73 -8.98 9.17
N THR A 161 -2.93 -8.59 7.92
CA THR A 161 -4.15 -7.90 7.46
C THR A 161 -5.37 -8.81 7.62
N GLU A 162 -6.26 -8.41 8.53
CA GLU A 162 -7.56 -9.05 8.73
C GLU A 162 -8.52 -8.65 7.61
N LEU A 163 -9.28 -9.62 7.11
CA LEU A 163 -10.29 -9.35 6.09
C LEU A 163 -11.48 -8.66 6.75
N PRO A 164 -12.01 -7.56 6.16
CA PRO A 164 -13.16 -6.86 6.70
C PRO A 164 -14.37 -7.80 6.83
N ASP A 165 -14.99 -7.79 8.00
CA ASP A 165 -16.25 -8.49 8.27
C ASP A 165 -17.44 -7.56 8.04
N PHE A 166 -18.51 -8.07 7.41
CA PHE A 166 -19.64 -7.25 7.00
C PHE A 166 -20.37 -6.65 8.22
N GLU A 167 -20.77 -7.49 9.18
CA GLU A 167 -21.55 -7.05 10.34
C GLU A 167 -20.75 -6.09 11.22
N SER A 168 -19.45 -6.38 11.42
CA SER A 168 -18.53 -5.51 12.15
C SER A 168 -18.35 -4.16 11.46
N THR A 169 -18.17 -4.15 10.14
CA THR A 169 -18.00 -2.92 9.35
C THR A 169 -19.27 -2.06 9.34
N VAL A 170 -20.45 -2.68 9.21
CA VAL A 170 -21.73 -1.98 9.30
C VAL A 170 -21.93 -1.38 10.70
N SER A 171 -21.63 -2.14 11.75
CA SER A 171 -21.73 -1.68 13.14
C SER A 171 -20.78 -0.51 13.44
N GLU A 172 -19.55 -0.59 12.94
CA GLU A 172 -18.55 0.49 13.04
C GLU A 172 -19.01 1.74 12.28
N TYR A 173 -19.52 1.57 11.06
CA TYR A 173 -20.06 2.67 10.25
C TYR A 173 -21.20 3.41 10.94
N TRP A 174 -22.14 2.68 11.55
CA TRP A 174 -23.22 3.27 12.34
C TRP A 174 -22.72 4.00 13.57
N SER A 175 -21.72 3.44 14.25
CA SER A 175 -21.11 4.06 15.43
C SER A 175 -20.45 5.40 15.09
N LEU A 176 -19.69 5.44 13.99
CA LEU A 176 -19.01 6.64 13.51
C LEU A 176 -19.98 7.72 13.00
N SER A 177 -21.05 7.31 12.32
CA SER A 177 -22.09 8.21 11.80
C SER A 177 -23.05 8.74 12.88
N SER A 178 -23.15 8.06 14.03
CA SER A 178 -24.01 8.47 15.15
C SER A 178 -23.31 9.39 16.16
N THR A 179 -21.98 9.54 16.08
CA THR A 179 -21.25 10.54 16.87
C THR A 179 -21.51 11.94 16.33
N PRO A 180 -22.17 12.85 17.07
CA PRO A 180 -22.35 14.22 16.62
C PRO A 180 -20.98 14.92 16.58
N THR A 181 -20.59 15.41 15.40
CA THR A 181 -19.50 16.39 15.25
C THR A 181 -19.90 17.64 16.00
N SER A 182 -19.36 17.77 17.22
CA SER A 182 -19.63 18.90 18.10
C SER A 182 -18.79 20.10 17.63
N GLU A 183 -19.16 20.73 16.52
CA GLU A 183 -18.66 22.06 16.13
C GLU A 183 -19.81 22.98 15.69
N THR A 184 -20.16 23.85 16.63
CA THR A 184 -20.80 25.18 16.51
C THR A 184 -22.09 25.33 15.70
N SER A 185 -23.15 25.68 16.44
CA SER A 185 -24.35 26.35 15.98
C SER A 185 -24.05 27.51 15.02
N ASP A 186 -24.56 27.46 13.80
CA ASP A 186 -25.41 28.54 13.31
C ASP A 186 -26.40 28.04 12.25
N ALA A 187 -27.62 28.56 12.33
CA ALA A 187 -28.77 28.07 11.58
C ALA A 187 -28.68 28.41 10.08
N SER A 188 -29.03 27.46 9.19
CA SER A 188 -30.13 27.57 8.20
C SER A 188 -29.98 26.62 6.99
N ASP A 189 -31.10 25.96 6.69
CA ASP A 189 -31.56 25.42 5.40
C ASP A 189 -30.75 24.35 4.62
N GLY A 190 -31.24 23.11 4.71
CA GLY A 190 -31.81 22.40 3.56
C GLY A 190 -30.87 21.89 2.45
N LEU A 191 -30.27 20.71 2.65
CA LEU A 191 -30.19 19.60 1.67
C LEU A 191 -29.38 18.44 2.29
N LEU A 192 -30.05 17.31 2.50
CA LEU A 192 -29.46 16.07 3.03
C LEU A 192 -28.50 15.44 2.02
N GLY A 193 -27.24 15.87 2.07
CA GLY A 193 -26.10 15.08 1.64
C GLY A 193 -25.39 14.57 2.90
N MET A 194 -25.57 13.29 3.25
CA MET A 194 -24.77 12.71 4.32
C MET A 194 -23.30 12.78 3.91
N ALA A 195 -22.52 13.59 4.62
CA ALA A 195 -21.08 13.61 4.46
C ALA A 195 -20.54 12.24 4.86
N VAL A 196 -20.11 11.46 3.88
CA VAL A 196 -19.33 10.23 4.10
C VAL A 196 -18.10 10.65 4.90
N PRO A 197 -17.84 10.06 6.09
CA PRO A 197 -16.60 10.29 6.78
C PRO A 197 -15.50 9.71 5.91
N THR A 198 -14.81 10.56 5.15
CA THR A 198 -13.55 10.19 4.54
C THR A 198 -12.56 10.09 5.69
N GLY A 199 -12.50 8.93 6.30
CA GLY A 199 -11.54 8.54 7.34
C GLY A 199 -10.14 8.46 6.75
N ARG A 200 -9.66 9.53 6.13
CA ARG A 200 -8.28 9.69 5.73
C ARG A 200 -7.47 9.90 7.00
N LYS A 201 -7.07 8.81 7.64
CA LYS A 201 -5.85 8.84 8.43
C LYS A 201 -4.72 9.19 7.46
N PRO A 202 -3.91 10.23 7.70
CA PRO A 202 -2.67 10.35 6.94
C PRO A 202 -1.89 9.06 7.18
N VAL A 203 -1.61 8.34 6.10
CA VAL A 203 -0.70 7.19 6.11
C VAL A 203 0.58 7.67 6.78
N ASN A 204 0.90 7.09 7.93
CA ASN A 204 2.12 7.42 8.65
C ASN A 204 3.30 6.86 7.84
N SER A 205 3.82 7.68 6.94
CA SER A 205 5.05 7.41 6.18
C SER A 205 6.31 7.37 7.07
N GLN A 206 6.17 7.56 8.40
CA GLN A 206 7.26 7.51 9.38
C GLN A 206 7.35 6.17 10.13
N GLY A 207 6.66 5.12 9.67
CA GLY A 207 6.75 3.77 10.26
C GLY A 207 8.13 3.10 10.18
N LEU A 208 9.06 3.63 9.38
CA LEU A 208 10.48 3.30 9.48
C LEU A 208 11.12 4.34 10.40
N GLY A 209 11.30 3.99 11.68
CA GLY A 209 11.95 4.80 12.71
C GLY A 209 13.40 5.18 12.37
N LEU A 210 13.57 6.06 11.39
CA LEU A 210 14.81 6.72 11.01
C LEU A 210 14.68 8.20 11.37
N GLU A 211 14.44 8.49 12.65
CA GLU A 211 14.68 9.82 13.16
C GLU A 211 16.19 10.06 13.19
N PHE A 212 16.67 10.94 12.30
CA PHE A 212 18.00 11.51 12.38
C PHE A 212 17.87 12.99 12.75
N PRO A 213 18.72 13.49 13.66
CA PRO A 213 18.60 14.84 14.20
C PRO A 213 18.75 15.86 13.08
N THR A 214 17.76 16.75 12.98
CA THR A 214 17.87 17.94 12.17
C THR A 214 19.05 18.75 12.67
N ALA A 215 20.03 18.94 11.79
CA ALA A 215 21.14 19.85 12.03
C ALA A 215 20.56 21.24 12.31
N SER A 216 20.67 21.67 13.56
CA SER A 216 20.44 23.05 13.94
C SER A 216 21.45 23.90 13.17
N SER A 217 20.92 24.80 12.35
CA SER A 217 21.68 25.79 11.59
C SER A 217 22.68 26.51 12.47
N LEU A 218 23.91 26.58 11.95
CA LEU A 218 24.91 27.56 12.32
C LEU A 218 24.34 28.98 12.14
N GLU A 219 24.10 29.68 13.25
CA GLU A 219 24.24 31.13 13.32
C GLU A 219 25.34 31.43 14.35
N ALA A 220 26.55 31.66 13.86
CA ALA A 220 27.58 32.45 14.51
C ALA A 220 28.70 32.70 13.48
N LEU A 221 28.63 33.85 12.80
CA LEU A 221 29.73 34.78 12.50
C LEU A 221 29.21 35.96 11.67
#